data_AF-A0A0J6MT38-F1
#
_entry.id   AF-A0A0J6MT38-F1
#
_cell.length_a   1.000
_cell.length_b   1.000
_cell.length_c   1.000
_cell.angle_alpha   90.00
_cell.angle_beta   90.00
_cell.angle_gamma   90.00
#
_symmetry.space_group_name_H-M   'P 1'
#
loop_
_entity.id
_entity.type
_entity.pdbx_description
1 polymer ?
#
loop_
_entity_poly.entity_id
_entity_poly.type
_entity_poly.pdbx_seq_one_letter_code
_entity_poly.pdbx_strand_id
1 'polypeptide(L)' 'MATNLRPYSGGTDHEGKPCVRGPQMEYYSTHLNPQLLAETPERAQDLAYIANTAYETGYKQAQADLRRAMGIDQ' A
#
# COMPACT_ATOMS: atom_id res chain seq x y z
N MET A 1 13.83 11.12 -14.31
CA MET A 1 13.25 11.83 -13.15
C MET A 1 12.37 10.84 -12.39
N ALA A 2 12.85 10.26 -11.29
CA ALA A 2 12.05 9.35 -10.47
C ALA A 2 11.32 10.17 -9.40
N THR A 3 10.11 10.61 -9.70
CA THR A 3 9.25 11.32 -8.75
C THR A 3 8.74 10.30 -7.72
N ASN A 4 9.32 10.34 -6.51
CA ASN A 4 8.82 9.80 -5.24
C ASN A 4 7.71 8.73 -5.35
N LEU A 5 8.09 7.48 -5.61
CA LEU A 5 7.15 6.36 -5.76
C LEU A 5 6.80 5.74 -4.39
N ARG A 6 6.19 6.54 -3.50
CA ARG A 6 5.39 6.01 -2.40
C ARG A 6 3.94 5.89 -2.89
N PRO A 7 3.55 4.75 -3.50
CA PRO A 7 2.23 4.60 -4.10
C PRO A 7 1.08 4.73 -3.12
N TYR A 8 1.32 4.54 -1.81
CA TYR A 8 0.27 4.60 -0.79
C TYR A 8 0.26 5.93 -0.04
N SER A 9 -0.93 6.48 0.18
CA SER A 9 -1.18 7.66 1.01
C SER A 9 -2.33 7.42 2.00
N GLY A 10 -2.26 8.07 3.17
CA GLY A 10 -3.37 8.12 4.11
C GLY A 10 -4.38 9.20 3.72
N GLY A 11 -5.66 8.97 4.00
CA GLY A 11 -6.72 9.94 3.74
C GLY A 11 -8.06 9.51 4.36
N THR A 12 -9.15 10.07 3.86
CA THR A 12 -10.52 9.68 4.23
C THR A 12 -11.29 9.19 3.01
N ASP A 13 -12.24 8.28 3.18
CA ASP A 13 -13.11 7.80 2.10
C ASP A 13 -14.29 8.75 1.83
N HIS A 14 -15.22 8.35 0.95
CA HIS A 14 -16.41 9.14 0.60
C HIS A 14 -17.42 9.29 1.75
N GLU A 15 -17.30 8.48 2.81
CA GLU A 15 -18.10 8.55 4.03
C GLU A 15 -17.37 9.30 5.16
N GLY A 16 -16.15 9.79 4.90
CA GLY A 16 -15.32 10.50 5.88
C GLY A 16 -14.53 9.61 6.83
N LYS A 17 -14.48 8.29 6.60
CA LYS A 17 -13.72 7.34 7.43
C LYS A 17 -12.26 7.28 7.00
N PRO A 18 -11.28 7.11 7.91
CA PRO A 18 -9.89 7.04 7.50
C PRO A 18 -9.59 5.78 6.67
N CYS A 19 -8.76 5.94 5.64
CA CYS A 19 -8.39 4.89 4.71
C CYS A 19 -6.96 5.07 4.18
N VAL A 20 -6.36 3.99 3.67
CA VAL A 20 -5.11 4.04 2.91
C VAL A 20 -5.42 3.81 1.45
N ARG A 21 -4.99 4.73 0.57
CA ARG A 21 -5.23 4.65 -0.87
C ARG A 21 -3.94 4.34 -1.60
N GLY A 22 -3.99 3.38 -2.52
CA GLY A 22 -2.90 3.01 -3.41
C GLY A 22 -3.36 2.93 -4.87
N PRO A 23 -2.43 2.74 -5.82
CA PRO A 23 -2.69 2.83 -7.26
C PRO A 23 -3.68 1.79 -7.80
N GLN A 24 -3.86 0.66 -7.10
CA GLN A 24 -4.80 -0.40 -7.51
C GLN A 24 -5.57 -1.01 -6.32
N MET A 25 -5.37 -0.49 -5.10
CA MET A 25 -5.99 -1.01 -3.88
C MET A 25 -6.27 0.11 -2.90
N GLU A 26 -7.50 0.16 -2.38
CA GLU A 26 -7.88 0.98 -1.24
C GLU A 26 -8.12 0.08 -0.03
N TYR A 27 -7.50 0.40 1.10
CA TYR A 27 -7.69 -0.30 2.36
C TYR A 27 -8.59 0.52 3.28
N TYR A 28 -9.83 0.09 3.42
CA TYR A 28 -10.78 0.68 4.36
C TYR A 28 -10.52 0.17 5.77
N SER A 29 -10.70 1.04 6.75
CA SER A 29 -10.49 0.73 8.17
C SER A 29 -11.26 -0.51 8.62
N THR A 30 -12.41 -0.83 8.03
CA THR A 30 -13.24 -1.99 8.39
C THR A 30 -12.85 -3.31 7.72
N HIS A 31 -11.95 -3.29 6.75
CA HIS A 31 -11.59 -4.47 5.92
C HIS A 31 -10.11 -4.87 6.04
N LEU A 32 -9.34 -4.16 6.85
CA LEU A 32 -7.96 -4.50 7.18
C LEU A 32 -7.89 -5.61 8.23
N ASN A 33 -6.73 -6.27 8.34
CA ASN A 33 -6.40 -7.10 9.49
C ASN A 33 -6.81 -6.33 10.77
N PRO A 34 -7.53 -6.94 11.74
CA PRO A 34 -7.98 -6.25 12.96
C PRO A 34 -6.87 -5.51 13.73
N GLN A 35 -5.60 -5.87 13.51
CA GLN A 35 -4.44 -5.20 14.11
C GLN A 35 -3.92 -3.97 13.32
N LEU A 36 -4.47 -3.71 12.13
CA LEU A 36 -4.04 -2.67 11.18
C LEU A 36 -5.20 -1.75 10.78
N LEU A 37 -6.11 -1.45 11.71
CA LEU A 37 -7.24 -0.57 11.45
C LEU A 37 -6.78 0.90 11.32
N ALA A 38 -7.28 1.59 10.29
CA ALA A 38 -7.10 3.02 10.09
C ALA A 38 -8.18 3.80 10.86
N GLU A 39 -8.08 3.84 12.18
CA GLU A 39 -9.12 4.44 13.05
C GLU A 39 -9.03 5.97 13.10
N THR A 40 -7.86 6.54 12.82
CA THR A 40 -7.63 7.99 12.73
C THR A 40 -6.86 8.34 11.45
N PRO A 41 -6.91 9.61 10.98
CA PRO A 41 -6.11 10.07 9.85
C PRO A 41 -4.60 9.89 10.04
N GLU A 42 -4.09 10.14 11.24
CA GLU A 42 -2.68 9.95 11.59
C GLU A 42 -2.31 8.46 11.47
N ARG A 43 -3.18 7.58 11.96
CA ARG A 43 -2.97 6.13 11.84
C ARG A 43 -2.99 5.68 10.39
N ALA A 44 -3.85 6.26 9.55
CA ALA A 44 -3.87 6.00 8.12
C ALA A 44 -2.54 6.40 7.46
N GLN A 45 -1.93 7.51 7.89
CA GLN A 45 -0.62 7.94 7.39
C GLN A 45 0.50 6.98 7.79
N ASP A 46 0.51 6.49 9.03
CA ASP A 46 1.47 5.48 9.50
C ASP A 46 1.32 4.16 8.74
N LEU A 47 0.08 3.73 8.50
CA LEU A 47 -0.21 2.52 7.72
C LEU A 47 0.23 2.68 6.27
N ALA A 48 0.06 3.87 5.68
CA ALA A 48 0.59 4.17 4.35
C ALA A 48 2.12 4.08 4.31
N TYR A 49 2.82 4.54 5.36
CA TYR A 49 4.27 4.36 5.46
C TYR A 49 4.66 2.88 5.45
N ILE A 50 4.02 2.06 6.29
CA ILE A 50 4.26 0.61 6.35
C ILE A 50 3.99 -0.06 4.99
N ALA A 51 2.87 0.28 4.35
CA ALA A 51 2.50 -0.26 3.04
C ALA A 51 3.54 0.08 1.96
N ASN A 52 4.07 1.31 1.97
CA ASN A 52 5.14 1.72 1.06
C ASN A 52 6.43 0.94 1.32
N THR A 53 6.82 0.73 2.58
CA THR A 53 8.00 -0.07 2.92
C THR A 53 7.85 -1.52 2.44
N ALA A 54 6.71 -2.16 2.69
CA ALA A 54 6.44 -3.52 2.21
C ALA A 54 6.44 -3.60 0.68
N TYR A 55 5.90 -2.58 0.00
CA TYR A 55 5.89 -2.49 -1.45
C TYR A 55 7.31 -2.39 -2.04
N GLU A 56 8.14 -1.53 -1.48
CA GLU A 56 9.53 -1.34 -1.94
C GLU A 56 10.41 -2.55 -1.65
N THR A 57 10.30 -3.13 -0.45
CA THR A 57 11.22 -4.17 0.02
C THR A 57 10.83 -5.57 -0.44
N GLY A 58 9.55 -5.91 -0.39
CA GLY A 58 9.07 -7.27 -0.66
C GLY A 58 8.39 -7.39 -2.01
N TYR A 59 7.43 -6.51 -2.30
CA TYR A 59 6.55 -6.67 -3.45
C TYR A 59 7.28 -6.52 -4.79
N LYS A 60 8.15 -5.52 -4.95
CA LYS A 60 8.95 -5.36 -6.18
C LYS A 60 9.86 -6.56 -6.43
N GLN A 61 10.50 -7.08 -5.39
CA GLN A 61 11.36 -8.26 -5.49
C GLN A 61 10.54 -9.50 -5.87
N ALA A 62 9.40 -9.74 -5.20
CA ALA A 62 8.50 -10.83 -5.53
C ALA A 62 7.95 -10.75 -6.96
N GLN A 63 7.61 -9.55 -7.44
CA GLN A 63 7.21 -9.35 -8.85
C GLN A 63 8.35 -9.69 -9.81
N ALA A 64 9.58 -9.26 -9.52
CA ALA A 64 10.74 -9.58 -10.35
C ALA A 64 11.02 -11.09 -10.40
N ASP A 65 10.94 -11.77 -9.25
CA ASP A 65 11.16 -13.22 -9.17
C ASP A 65 10.06 -14.00 -9.90
N LEU A 66 8.80 -13.58 -9.80
CA LEU A 66 7.69 -14.16 -10.58
C LEU A 66 7.88 -13.96 -12.08
N ARG A 67 8.25 -12.76 -12.52
CA ARG A 67 8.51 -12.48 -13.94
C ARG A 67 9.66 -13.31 -14.49
N ARG A 68 10.72 -13.50 -13.71
CA ARG A 68 11.83 -14.40 -14.03
C ARG A 68 11.36 -15.86 -14.12
N ALA A 69 10.58 -16.33 -13.14
CA ALA A 69 10.05 -17.69 -13.13
C ALA A 69 9.09 -17.97 -14.31
N MET A 70 8.36 -16.95 -14.77
CA MET A 70 7.50 -17.03 -15.95
C MET A 70 8.25 -16.84 -17.27
N GLY A 71 9.57 -16.59 -17.22
CA GLY A 71 10.40 -16.37 -18.41
C GLY A 71 10.07 -15.09 -19.19
N ILE A 72 9.42 -14.11 -18.53
CA ILE A 72 9.05 -12.82 -19.13
C ILE A 72 10.25 -11.88 -19.14
N ASP A 73 11.03 -11.89 -18.06
CA ASP A 73 12.28 -11.14 -17.96
C ASP A 73 13.44 -12.10 -18.26
N GLN A 74 13.72 -12.30 -19.56
CA GLN A 74 14.95 -12.94 -20.08
C GLN A 74 15.92 -11.88 -20.59
#